data_AF-X0TUV4-F1
#
_entry.id   AF-X0TUV4-F1
#
_cell.length_a   1.000
_cell.length_b   1.000
_cell.length_c   1.000
_cell.angle_alpha   90.00
_cell.angle_beta   90.00
_cell.angle_gamma   90.00
#
_symmetry.space_group_name_H-M   'P 1'
#
loop_
_entity.id
_entity.type
_entity.pdbx_description
1 polymer ?
#
loop_
_entity_poly.entity_id
_entity_poly.type
_entity_poly.pdbx_seq_one_letter_code
_entity_poly.pdbx_strand_id
1 'polypeptide(L)'
;FAILRRRLEDERAGEGTREFIRVLRLLEKHVLSSLTRAVTKGLRVGALTRDAIAQYLIPQEEWRQTTFRLDGREHLRRVKVTQTDVTGYSELLVAGGVR
;
A
#
# COMPACT_ATOMS: atom_id res chain seq x y z
N PHE A 1 2.33 1.66 -17.40
CA PHE A 1 3.79 1.80 -17.23
C PHE A 1 4.33 3.20 -17.55
N ALA A 2 3.88 3.89 -18.62
CA ALA A 2 4.34 5.25 -18.94
C ALA A 2 4.20 6.26 -17.77
N ILE A 3 3.06 6.25 -17.08
CA ILE A 3 2.83 7.12 -15.90
C ILE A 3 3.84 6.83 -14.79
N LEU A 4 4.11 5.56 -14.50
CA LEU A 4 5.10 5.16 -13.49
C LEU A 4 6.50 5.66 -13.87
N ARG A 5 6.89 5.47 -15.14
CA ARG A 5 8.17 5.92 -15.65
C ARG A 5 8.34 7.43 -15.46
N ARG A 6 7.36 8.21 -15.94
CA ARG A 6 7.38 9.67 -15.82
C ARG A 6 7.51 10.11 -14.36
N ARG A 7 6.70 9.56 -13.45
CA ARG A 7 6.78 9.92 -12.02
C ARG A 7 8.14 9.59 -11.41
N LEU A 8 8.71 8.42 -11.72
CA LEU A 8 10.03 8.05 -11.21
C LEU A 8 11.13 8.97 -11.76
N GLU A 9 11.08 9.32 -13.05
CA GLU A 9 12.03 10.25 -13.68
C GLU A 9 11.90 11.68 -13.11
N ASP A 10 10.67 12.12 -12.82
CA ASP A 10 10.39 13.43 -12.22
C ASP A 10 10.83 13.51 -10.73
N GLU A 11 10.61 12.44 -9.95
CA GLU A 11 10.87 12.41 -8.50
C GLU A 11 12.33 12.07 -8.13
N ARG A 12 13.05 11.36 -9.00
CA ARG A 12 14.41 10.88 -8.72
C ARG A 12 15.39 11.33 -9.80
N ALA A 13 15.99 12.50 -9.56
CA ALA A 13 17.03 13.13 -10.38
C ALA A 13 18.09 12.13 -10.87
N GLY A 14 17.88 11.56 -12.06
CA GLY A 14 18.78 10.60 -12.73
C GLY A 14 18.60 9.13 -12.33
N GLU A 15 18.09 8.81 -11.14
CA GLU A 15 17.88 7.40 -10.73
C GLU A 15 16.52 6.83 -11.16
N GLY A 16 15.57 7.67 -11.56
CA GLY A 16 14.21 7.26 -11.94
C GLY A 16 14.17 6.19 -13.01
N THR A 17 14.99 6.33 -14.07
CA THR A 17 15.10 5.34 -15.15
C THR A 17 15.60 3.99 -14.63
N ARG A 18 16.61 4.00 -13.75
CA ARG A 18 17.16 2.78 -13.15
C ARG A 18 16.12 2.08 -12.28
N GLU A 19 15.38 2.84 -11.49
CA GLU A 19 14.30 2.31 -10.65
C GLU A 19 13.15 1.76 -11.50
N PHE A 20 12.79 2.43 -12.59
CA PHE A 20 11.79 1.94 -13.54
C PHE A 20 12.23 0.61 -14.19
N ILE A 21 13.50 0.50 -14.59
CA ILE A 21 14.05 -0.76 -15.10
C ILE A 21 13.97 -1.86 -14.02
N ARG A 22 14.30 -1.56 -12.76
CA ARG A 22 14.18 -2.52 -11.65
C ARG A 22 12.74 -3.02 -11.46
N VAL A 23 11.74 -2.15 -11.64
CA VAL A 23 10.32 -2.54 -11.63
C VAL A 23 10.00 -3.47 -12.80
N LEU A 24 10.45 -3.15 -14.02
CA LEU A 24 10.21 -4.00 -15.19
C LEU A 24 10.85 -5.37 -15.05
N ARG A 25 12.03 -5.45 -14.41
CA ARG A 25 12.70 -6.73 -14.13
C ARG A 25 11.93 -7.66 -13.19
N LEU A 26 10.88 -7.17 -12.49
CA LEU A 26 9.96 -8.07 -11.78
C LEU A 26 9.23 -9.03 -12.74
N LEU A 27 9.12 -8.70 -14.03
CA LEU A 27 8.58 -9.61 -15.05
C LEU A 27 9.40 -10.88 -15.23
N GLU A 28 10.67 -10.91 -14.80
CA GLU A 28 11.50 -12.14 -14.82
C GLU A 28 10.90 -13.26 -13.95
N LYS A 29 10.08 -12.91 -12.95
CA LYS A 29 9.49 -13.86 -11.98
C LYS A 29 7.97 -13.81 -11.91
N HIS A 30 7.34 -12.82 -12.54
CA HIS A 30 5.92 -12.55 -12.41
C HIS A 30 5.27 -12.25 -13.77
N VAL A 31 4.04 -12.72 -13.95
CA VAL A 31 3.27 -12.43 -15.17
C VAL A 31 2.91 -10.94 -15.28
N LEU A 32 2.79 -10.46 -16.51
CA LEU A 32 2.51 -9.05 -16.81
C LEU A 32 1.21 -8.54 -16.15
N SER A 33 0.18 -9.37 -16.07
CA SER A 33 -1.11 -9.02 -15.43
C SER A 33 -0.93 -8.72 -13.93
N SER A 34 -0.16 -9.54 -13.21
CA SER A 34 0.15 -9.34 -11.79
C SER A 34 0.96 -8.06 -11.58
N LEU A 35 1.99 -7.81 -12.40
CA LEU A 35 2.77 -6.57 -12.30
C LEU A 35 1.94 -5.34 -12.65
N THR A 36 1.07 -5.43 -13.65
CA THR A 36 0.17 -4.32 -14.02
C THR A 36 -0.76 -3.95 -12.86
N ARG A 37 -1.31 -4.95 -12.15
CA ARG A 37 -2.13 -4.74 -10.96
C ARG A 37 -1.32 -4.10 -9.82
N ALA A 38 -0.11 -4.61 -9.57
CA ALA A 38 0.80 -4.07 -8.55
C ALA A 38 1.16 -2.61 -8.83
N VAL A 39 1.51 -2.28 -10.08
CA VAL A 39 1.82 -0.91 -10.53
C VAL A 39 0.62 0.02 -10.41
N THR A 40 -0.57 -0.43 -10.78
CA THR A 40 -1.80 0.34 -10.61
C THR A 40 -2.03 0.69 -9.13
N LYS A 41 -1.82 -0.27 -8.23
CA LYS A 41 -1.95 -0.05 -6.79
C LYS A 41 -0.88 0.91 -6.26
N GLY A 42 0.38 0.73 -6.65
CA GLY A 42 1.48 1.64 -6.28
C GLY A 42 1.24 3.08 -6.73
N LEU A 43 0.77 3.28 -7.97
CA LEU A 43 0.41 4.61 -8.48
C LEU A 43 -0.72 5.27 -7.68
N ARG A 44 -1.71 4.49 -7.23
CA ARG A 44 -2.84 4.99 -6.43
C ARG A 44 -2.40 5.50 -5.05
N VAL A 45 -1.45 4.81 -4.41
CA VAL A 45 -0.98 5.15 -3.05
C VAL A 45 0.31 5.98 -3.02
N GLY A 46 0.92 6.24 -4.18
CA GLY A 46 2.20 6.96 -4.28
C GLY A 46 3.45 6.13 -3.94
N ALA A 47 3.33 4.80 -3.84
CA ALA A 47 4.43 3.91 -3.49
C ALA A 47 5.05 3.31 -4.76
N LEU A 48 6.08 3.99 -5.31
CA LEU A 48 6.56 3.76 -6.68
C LEU A 48 7.87 2.95 -6.79
N THR A 49 8.59 2.76 -5.68
CA THR A 49 9.86 2.02 -5.68
C THR A 49 9.67 0.56 -6.06
N ARG A 50 10.69 -0.08 -6.61
CA ARG A 50 10.63 -1.50 -6.97
C ARG A 50 10.18 -2.36 -5.79
N ASP A 51 10.70 -2.10 -4.60
CA ASP A 51 10.37 -2.88 -3.42
C ASP A 51 8.91 -2.64 -2.97
N ALA A 52 8.41 -1.41 -3.04
CA ALA A 52 7.01 -1.12 -2.75
C ALA A 52 6.07 -1.82 -3.76
N ILE A 53 6.43 -1.83 -5.04
CA ILE A 53 5.67 -2.55 -6.07
C ILE A 53 5.71 -4.06 -5.84
N ALA A 54 6.86 -4.60 -5.43
CA ALA A 54 7.02 -6.02 -5.12
C ALA A 54 6.12 -6.47 -3.96
N GLN A 55 5.84 -5.61 -2.97
CA GLN A 55 4.90 -5.95 -1.90
C GLN A 55 3.49 -6.27 -2.41
N TYR A 56 3.07 -5.69 -3.54
CA TYR A 56 1.76 -5.97 -4.14
C TYR A 56 1.73 -7.22 -5.04
N LEU A 57 2.87 -7.84 -5.28
CA LEU A 57 2.97 -9.12 -5.98
C LEU A 57 2.83 -10.31 -5.03
N ILE A 58 3.07 -10.10 -3.74
CA ILE A 58 2.84 -11.10 -2.70
C ILE A 58 1.33 -11.26 -2.52
N PRO A 59 0.78 -12.50 -2.61
CA PRO A 59 -0.61 -12.75 -2.30
C PRO A 59 -0.95 -12.15 -0.94
N GLN A 60 -1.91 -11.23 -0.92
CA GLN A 60 -2.41 -10.70 0.34
C GLN A 60 -3.31 -11.77 0.93
N GLU A 61 -3.05 -12.17 2.17
CA GLU A 61 -3.99 -13.02 2.91
C GLU A 61 -5.36 -12.33 2.91
N GLU A 62 -6.38 -13.05 2.49
CA GLU A 62 -7.74 -12.56 2.65
C GLU A 62 -8.11 -12.62 4.13
N TRP A 63 -7.78 -11.56 4.87
CA TRP A 63 -7.98 -11.46 6.31
C TRP A 63 -9.40 -11.82 6.75
N ARG A 64 -10.42 -11.54 5.92
CA ARG A 64 -11.84 -11.89 6.17
C ARG A 64 -12.09 -13.40 6.22
N GLN A 65 -11.22 -14.19 5.58
CA GLN A 65 -11.27 -15.65 5.54
C GLN A 65 -10.31 -16.30 6.56
N THR A 66 -9.52 -15.49 7.29
CA THR A 66 -8.61 -16.03 8.31
C THR A 66 -9.35 -16.33 9.62
N THR A 67 -8.95 -17.41 10.26
CA THR A 67 -9.47 -17.88 11.53
C THR A 67 -8.44 -17.62 12.63
N PHE A 68 -8.88 -17.33 13.86
CA PHE A 68 -8.03 -17.38 15.05
C PHE A 68 -8.65 -18.32 16.10
N ARG A 69 -7.82 -18.83 17.02
CA ARG A 69 -8.31 -19.65 18.13
C ARG A 69 -8.71 -18.76 19.29
N LEU A 70 -9.96 -18.87 19.72
CA LEU A 70 -10.46 -18.31 20.97
C LEU A 70 -10.98 -19.48 21.80
N ASP A 71 -10.44 -19.66 23.00
CA ASP A 71 -10.79 -20.75 23.90
C ASP A 71 -10.74 -22.15 23.24
N GLY A 72 -9.68 -22.39 22.48
CA GLY A 72 -9.46 -23.66 21.78
C GLY A 72 -10.34 -23.91 20.55
N ARG A 73 -11.27 -23.01 20.21
CA ARG A 73 -12.18 -23.14 19.06
C ARG A 73 -11.84 -22.15 17.95
N GLU A 74 -12.08 -22.55 16.72
CA GLU A 74 -11.86 -21.74 15.52
C GLU A 74 -12.92 -20.65 15.36
N HIS A 75 -12.49 -19.39 15.23
CA HIS A 75 -13.34 -18.22 15.05
C HIS A 75 -12.90 -17.36 13.86
N LEU A 76 -13.84 -16.85 13.07
CA LEU A 76 -13.54 -15.88 12.01
C LEU A 76 -12.94 -14.60 12.59
N ARG A 77 -11.84 -14.12 11.98
CA ARG A 77 -11.13 -12.91 12.39
C ARG A 77 -11.95 -11.67 12.01
N ARG A 78 -12.86 -11.24 12.90
CA ARG A 78 -13.62 -9.99 12.74
C ARG A 78 -12.74 -8.79 13.13
N VAL A 79 -12.54 -7.85 12.20
CA VAL A 79 -11.98 -6.53 12.55
C VAL A 79 -13.14 -5.65 13.02
N LYS A 80 -13.19 -5.33 14.31
CA LYS A 80 -14.09 -4.31 14.86
C LYS A 80 -13.33 -2.98 14.83
N VAL A 81 -13.50 -2.21 13.76
CA VAL A 81 -13.03 -0.82 13.73
C VAL A 81 -14.03 -0.01 14.54
N THR A 82 -13.60 0.55 15.68
CA THR A 82 -14.42 1.50 16.43
C THR A 82 -14.64 2.74 15.57
N GLN A 83 -15.87 3.22 15.48
CA GLN A 83 -16.15 4.48 14.80
C GLN A 83 -15.39 5.59 15.52
N THR A 84 -14.56 6.34 14.80
CA THR A 84 -13.86 7.49 15.37
C THR A 84 -14.89 8.55 15.76
N ASP A 85 -14.92 8.93 17.02
CA ASP A 85 -15.70 10.08 17.49
C ASP A 85 -14.96 11.37 17.10
N VAL A 86 -15.56 12.11 16.17
CA VAL A 86 -14.99 13.35 15.65
C VAL A 86 -15.00 14.46 16.70
N THR A 87 -15.85 14.36 17.73
CA THR A 87 -15.96 15.39 18.77
C THR A 87 -14.70 15.51 19.62
N GLY A 88 -13.94 14.41 19.80
CA GLY A 88 -12.66 14.43 20.52
C GLY A 88 -11.58 15.30 19.89
N TYR A 89 -11.65 15.58 18.58
CA TYR A 89 -10.73 16.53 17.93
C TYR A 89 -10.98 17.98 18.35
N SER A 90 -12.18 18.29 18.85
CA SER A 90 -12.53 19.65 19.31
C SER A 90 -11.72 20.06 20.53
N GLU A 91 -11.35 19.11 21.39
CA GLU A 91 -10.50 19.35 22.57
C GLU A 91 -9.09 19.79 22.17
N LEU A 92 -8.58 19.29 21.04
CA LEU A 92 -7.27 19.66 20.51
C LEU A 92 -7.24 21.08 19.91
N LEU A 93 -8.39 21.62 19.49
CA LEU A 93 -8.50 23.00 19.01
C LEU A 93 -8.36 24.03 20.15
N VAL A 94 -8.70 23.66 21.39
CA VAL A 94 -8.56 24.54 22.56
C VAL A 94 -7.09 24.70 22.96
N ALA A 95 -6.27 23.66 22.78
CA ALA A 95 -4.85 23.69 23.14
C ALA A 95 -3.94 24.33 22.07
N GLY A 96 -4.35 24.32 20.80
CA GLY A 96 -3.54 24.84 19.68
C GLY A 96 -3.87 26.26 19.23
N GLY A 97 -4.92 26.88 19.79
CA GLY A 97 -5.45 28.18 19.38
C GLY A 97 -5.00 29.34 20.26
N VAL A 98 -3.70 29.53 20.50
CA VAL A 98 -3.19 30.83 20.96
C VAL A 98 -2.89 31.65 19.71
N ARG A 99 -3.70 32.70 19.51
CA ARG A 99 -3.48 33.74 18.50
C ARG A 99 -2.36 34.67 18.93
#